data_AF-A0A553KJS8-F1
#
_entry.id   AF-A0A553KJS8-F1
#
_cell.length_a   1.000
_cell.length_b   1.000
_cell.length_c   1.000
_cell.angle_alpha   90.00
_cell.angle_beta   90.00
_cell.angle_gamma   90.00
#
_symmetry.space_group_name_H-M   'P 1'
#
loop_
_entity.id
_entity.type
_entity.pdbx_description
1 polymer ?
#
loop_
_entity_poly.entity_id
_entity_poly.type
_entity_poly.pdbx_seq_one_letter_code
_entity_poly.pdbx_strand_id
1 'polypeptide(L)'
;LREMKPIVATIVQMVQRFADLLQAKKDEKGVVDFSDLEHYCLRILRAPSLEHELKPSEAALYYRAQFAEVLVDEYQDTNMVQESILRLVSNDDEATGNMFMVGDVKQSIYGFRLAEPSLFLQKYNRFTKDGDGGLRIDLAKNFRSRKEILDGT
;
A
#
# COMPACT_ATOMS: atom_id res chain seq x y z
N LEU A 1 18.00 -4.94 -28.04
CA LEU A 1 18.22 -4.37 -26.69
C LEU A 1 19.34 -3.32 -26.63
N ARG A 2 20.56 -3.57 -27.14
CA ARG A 2 21.67 -2.57 -27.11
C ARG A 2 21.36 -1.26 -27.85
N GLU A 3 20.64 -1.32 -28.97
CA GLU A 3 20.29 -0.13 -29.78
C GLU A 3 19.20 0.75 -29.16
N MET A 4 18.33 0.18 -28.32
CA MET A 4 17.27 0.94 -27.63
C MET A 4 17.77 1.65 -26.37
N LYS A 5 18.89 1.22 -25.80
CA LYS A 5 19.47 1.78 -24.57
C LYS A 5 19.61 3.31 -24.61
N PRO A 6 20.18 3.95 -25.65
CA PRO A 6 20.31 5.40 -25.68
C PRO A 6 18.94 6.11 -25.70
N ILE A 7 17.96 5.59 -26.43
CA ILE A 7 16.61 6.17 -26.49
C ILE A 7 15.92 6.09 -25.13
N VAL A 8 15.95 4.92 -24.49
CA VAL A 8 15.37 4.72 -23.15
C VAL A 8 16.06 5.62 -22.12
N ALA A 9 17.38 5.77 -22.18
CA ALA A 9 18.12 6.66 -21.30
C ALA A 9 17.66 8.12 -21.45
N THR A 10 17.46 8.60 -22.69
CA THR A 10 16.93 9.95 -22.95
C THR A 10 15.52 10.12 -22.38
N ILE A 11 14.63 9.13 -22.55
CA ILE A 11 13.27 9.17 -22.00
C ILE A 11 13.32 9.26 -20.47
N VAL A 12 14.13 8.42 -19.81
CA VAL A 12 14.29 8.43 -18.35
C VAL A 12 14.78 9.79 -17.87
N GLN A 13 15.81 10.36 -18.50
CA GLN A 13 16.33 11.68 -18.16
C GLN A 13 15.29 12.79 -18.37
N MET A 14 14.51 12.71 -19.45
CA MET A 14 13.44 13.67 -19.72
C MET A 14 12.35 13.61 -18.65
N VAL A 15 11.90 12.41 -18.27
CA VAL A 15 10.88 12.20 -17.22
C VAL A 15 11.38 12.71 -15.86
N GLN A 16 12.64 12.41 -15.50
CA GLN A 16 13.26 12.92 -14.27
C GLN A 16 13.28 14.45 -14.24
N ARG A 17 13.78 15.07 -15.33
CA ARG A 17 13.82 16.53 -15.42
C ARG A 17 12.43 17.16 -15.38
N PHE A 18 11.43 16.54 -16.00
CA PHE A 18 10.04 16.99 -15.92
C PHE A 18 9.51 16.91 -14.49
N ALA A 19 9.77 15.81 -13.78
CA ALA A 19 9.36 15.63 -12.39
C ALA A 19 9.97 16.70 -11.48
N ASP A 20 11.27 16.99 -11.63
CA ASP A 20 11.97 18.02 -10.86
C ASP A 20 11.36 19.42 -11.09
N LEU A 21 11.09 19.76 -12.36
CA LEU A 21 10.48 21.04 -12.71
C LEU A 21 9.04 21.17 -12.21
N LEU A 22 8.26 20.09 -12.31
CA LEU A 22 6.90 20.04 -11.80
C LEU A 22 6.90 20.22 -10.28
N GLN A 23 7.78 19.52 -9.57
CA GLN A 23 7.91 19.63 -8.12
C GLN A 23 8.31 21.05 -7.70
N ALA A 24 9.32 21.64 -8.34
CA ALA A 24 9.73 23.02 -8.05
C ALA A 24 8.58 24.02 -8.24
N LYS A 25 7.72 23.80 -9.25
CA LYS A 25 6.52 24.64 -9.49
C LYS A 25 5.41 24.42 -8.47
N LYS A 26 5.27 23.21 -7.93
CA LYS A 26 4.36 22.91 -6.83
C LYS A 26 4.83 23.59 -5.54
N ASP A 27 6.12 23.48 -5.24
CA ASP A 27 6.76 24.09 -4.06
C ASP A 27 6.64 25.62 -4.07
N GLU A 28 6.91 26.26 -5.22
CA GLU A 28 6.77 27.73 -5.41
C GLU A 28 5.35 28.22 -5.07
N LYS A 29 4.34 27.39 -5.34
CA LYS A 29 2.92 27.70 -5.09
C LYS A 29 2.40 27.17 -3.74
N GLY A 30 3.20 26.41 -3.01
CA GLY A 30 2.78 25.74 -1.76
C GLY A 30 1.64 24.75 -1.96
N VAL A 31 1.58 24.05 -3.10
CA VAL A 31 0.54 23.06 -3.40
C VAL A 31 1.09 21.65 -3.41
N VAL A 32 0.23 20.67 -3.14
CA VAL A 32 0.54 19.24 -3.19
C VAL A 32 -0.55 18.51 -3.95
N ASP A 33 -0.18 17.47 -4.69
CA ASP A 33 -1.12 16.55 -5.34
C ASP A 33 -1.41 15.32 -4.46
N PHE A 34 -2.32 14.45 -4.91
CA PHE A 34 -2.67 13.24 -4.15
C PHE A 34 -1.50 12.26 -4.00
N SER A 35 -0.62 12.20 -4.99
CA SER A 35 0.57 11.34 -4.95
C SER A 35 1.60 11.88 -3.95
N ASP A 36 1.78 13.21 -3.92
CA ASP A 36 2.65 13.89 -2.97
C ASP A 36 2.23 13.61 -1.53
N LEU A 37 0.93 13.57 -1.24
CA LEU A 37 0.45 13.24 0.10
C LEU A 37 0.95 11.87 0.56
N GLU A 38 0.83 10.84 -0.29
CA GLU A 38 1.32 9.50 0.02
C GLU A 38 2.85 9.49 0.16
N HIS A 39 3.56 10.07 -0.79
CA HIS A 39 5.02 10.09 -0.79
C HIS A 39 5.63 10.92 0.34
N TYR A 40 5.04 12.06 0.70
CA TYR A 40 5.51 12.91 1.80
C TYR A 40 5.18 12.29 3.15
N CYS A 41 4.00 11.69 3.30
CA CYS A 41 3.66 10.89 4.48
C CYS A 41 4.69 9.79 4.68
N LEU A 42 4.96 8.99 3.65
CA LEU A 42 5.96 7.93 3.70
C LEU A 42 7.36 8.47 4.05
N ARG A 43 7.76 9.62 3.48
CA ARG A 43 9.06 10.26 3.79
C ARG A 43 9.16 10.71 5.24
N ILE A 44 8.07 11.18 5.84
CA ILE A 44 8.05 11.59 7.26
C ILE A 44 8.12 10.35 8.17
N LEU A 45 7.39 9.29 7.83
CA LEU A 45 7.31 8.06 8.62
C LEU A 45 8.55 7.19 8.51
N ARG A 46 9.33 7.32 7.44
CA ARG A 46 10.53 6.52 7.21
C ARG A 46 11.80 7.23 7.72
N ALA A 47 12.55 6.56 8.58
CA ALA A 47 13.87 7.02 9.00
C ALA A 47 14.88 6.95 7.84
N PRO A 48 15.85 7.86 7.75
CA PRO A 48 16.96 7.76 6.80
C PRO A 48 17.74 6.46 7.03
N SER A 49 17.86 5.61 6.00
CA SER A 49 18.67 4.38 6.04
C SER A 49 19.50 4.26 4.77
N LEU A 50 20.72 3.72 4.92
CA LEU A 50 21.63 3.43 3.81
C LEU A 50 21.13 2.27 2.93
N GLU A 51 20.30 1.40 3.50
CA GLU A 51 19.69 0.26 2.83
C GLU A 51 18.25 0.57 2.43
N HIS A 52 17.69 -0.19 1.48
CA HIS A 52 16.29 -0.10 1.05
C HIS A 52 15.30 -0.61 2.12
N GLU A 53 15.73 -0.65 3.37
CA GLU A 53 14.99 -1.12 4.53
C GLU A 53 13.97 -0.07 4.99
N LEU A 54 12.80 -0.54 5.42
CA LEU A 54 11.69 0.29 5.87
C LEU A 54 11.80 0.50 7.39
N LYS A 55 12.60 1.48 7.82
CA LYS A 55 12.79 1.79 9.25
C LYS A 55 11.82 2.88 9.73
N PRO A 56 11.17 2.72 10.90
CA PRO A 56 10.29 3.74 11.44
C PRO A 56 11.09 4.95 11.93
N SER A 57 10.63 6.15 11.57
CA SER A 57 11.08 7.41 12.15
C SER A 57 10.43 7.65 13.52
N GLU A 58 10.83 8.71 14.20
CA GLU A 58 10.17 9.16 15.44
C GLU A 58 8.66 9.39 15.25
N ALA A 59 8.26 9.97 14.12
CA ALA A 59 6.85 10.18 13.79
C ALA A 59 6.09 8.84 13.65
N ALA A 60 6.71 7.84 13.01
CA ALA A 60 6.12 6.51 12.91
C ALA A 60 6.00 5.83 14.28
N LEU A 61 7.03 5.93 15.13
CA LEU A 61 6.99 5.40 16.51
C LEU A 61 5.90 6.08 17.35
N TYR A 62 5.70 7.38 17.17
CA TYR A 62 4.59 8.10 17.80
C TYR A 62 3.25 7.50 17.39
N TYR A 63 3.00 7.31 16.08
CA TYR A 63 1.73 6.73 15.62
C TYR A 63 1.55 5.27 16.05
N ARG A 64 2.61 4.46 16.05
CA ARG A 64 2.56 3.09 16.58
C ARG A 64 2.13 3.04 18.05
N ALA A 65 2.59 4.01 18.86
CA ALA A 65 2.21 4.10 20.26
C ALA A 65 0.79 4.66 20.46
N GLN A 66 0.31 5.51 19.54
CA GLN A 66 -1.04 6.09 19.58
C GLN A 66 -2.11 5.09 19.11
N PHE A 67 -1.85 4.32 18.06
CA PHE A 67 -2.82 3.40 17.48
C PHE A 67 -2.77 2.04 18.16
N ALA A 68 -3.78 1.76 18.97
CA ALA A 68 -3.96 0.42 19.54
C ALA A 68 -4.19 -0.63 18.43
N GLU A 69 -4.95 -0.29 17.39
CA GLU A 69 -5.22 -1.12 16.22
C GLU A 69 -5.38 -0.27 14.96
N VAL A 70 -4.99 -0.81 13.81
CA VAL A 70 -5.11 -0.18 12.48
C VAL A 70 -6.05 -1.03 11.64
N LEU A 71 -7.20 -0.48 11.28
CA LEU A 71 -8.23 -1.17 10.51
C LEU A 71 -8.21 -0.68 9.06
N VAL A 72 -8.16 -1.61 8.11
CA VAL A 72 -8.13 -1.32 6.67
C VAL A 72 -9.25 -2.06 5.97
N ASP A 73 -10.16 -1.31 5.36
CA ASP A 73 -11.20 -1.84 4.48
C ASP A 73 -10.72 -1.80 3.01
N GLU A 74 -11.35 -2.61 2.15
CA GLU A 74 -11.02 -2.73 0.73
C GLU A 74 -9.52 -2.97 0.46
N TYR A 75 -8.89 -3.81 1.28
CA TYR A 75 -7.43 -4.02 1.26
C TYR A 75 -6.91 -4.52 -0.10
N GLN A 76 -7.75 -5.18 -0.91
CA GLN A 76 -7.37 -5.62 -2.26
C GLN A 76 -7.01 -4.49 -3.22
N ASP A 77 -7.41 -3.24 -2.94
CA ASP A 77 -7.14 -2.08 -3.78
C ASP A 77 -5.96 -1.23 -3.27
N THR A 78 -5.22 -1.73 -2.29
CA THR A 78 -4.03 -1.09 -1.72
C THR A 78 -2.86 -1.11 -2.68
N ASN A 79 -2.09 -0.02 -2.74
CA ASN A 79 -0.83 0.05 -3.50
C ASN A 79 0.41 -0.12 -2.59
N MET A 80 1.61 -0.25 -3.19
CA MET A 80 2.85 -0.45 -2.43
C MET A 80 3.24 0.71 -1.49
N VAL A 81 2.87 1.94 -1.84
CA VAL A 81 3.17 3.13 -1.02
C VAL A 81 2.29 3.12 0.23
N GLN A 82 1.00 2.86 0.06
CA GLN A 82 0.04 2.72 1.15
C GLN A 82 0.40 1.55 2.07
N GLU A 83 0.76 0.39 1.52
CA GLU A 83 1.24 -0.75 2.31
C GLU A 83 2.47 -0.37 3.14
N SER A 84 3.40 0.38 2.57
CA SER A 84 4.58 0.86 3.30
C SER A 84 4.22 1.81 4.43
N ILE A 85 3.25 2.70 4.22
CA ILE A 85 2.72 3.60 5.26
C ILE A 85 2.08 2.78 6.38
N LEU A 86 1.19 1.83 6.03
CA LEU A 86 0.49 0.97 6.97
C LEU A 86 1.48 0.22 7.86
N ARG A 87 2.50 -0.42 7.28
CA ARG A 87 3.55 -1.14 8.03
C ARG A 87 4.39 -0.22 8.93
N LEU A 88 4.56 1.05 8.57
CA LEU A 88 5.27 2.02 9.41
C LEU A 88 4.43 2.46 10.61
N VAL A 89 3.11 2.61 10.45
CA VAL A 89 2.22 3.05 11.54
C VAL A 89 1.65 1.91 12.38
N SER A 90 1.69 0.67 11.89
CA SER A 90 1.33 -0.53 12.64
C SER A 90 2.56 -1.18 13.28
N ASN A 91 2.33 -2.07 14.25
CA ASN A 91 3.34 -3.02 14.69
C ASN A 91 3.54 -4.05 13.57
N ASP A 92 4.69 -4.01 12.90
CA ASP A 92 5.02 -4.79 11.69
C ASP A 92 5.37 -6.27 11.99
N ASP A 93 5.00 -6.77 13.16
CA ASP A 93 5.13 -8.18 13.50
C ASP A 93 3.84 -8.88 13.07
N GLU A 94 3.89 -9.90 12.22
CA GLU A 94 2.65 -10.51 11.72
C GLU A 94 1.95 -11.39 12.75
N ALA A 95 2.66 -11.87 13.77
CA ALA A 95 2.12 -12.71 14.83
C ALA A 95 1.52 -11.90 16.00
N THR A 96 2.07 -10.72 16.25
CA THR A 96 1.72 -9.86 17.40
C THR A 96 1.31 -8.45 16.99
N GLY A 97 1.22 -8.21 15.68
CA GLY A 97 0.84 -6.95 15.09
C GLY A 97 -0.61 -6.59 15.37
N ASN A 98 -0.93 -5.34 15.06
CA ASN A 98 -2.22 -4.73 15.36
C ASN A 98 -2.92 -4.25 14.08
N MET A 99 -2.71 -4.95 12.97
CA MET A 99 -3.32 -4.62 11.69
C MET A 99 -4.48 -5.58 11.41
N PHE A 100 -5.68 -5.03 11.28
CA PHE A 100 -6.86 -5.74 10.85
C PHE A 100 -7.24 -5.29 9.44
N MET A 101 -7.37 -6.23 8.51
CA MET A 101 -7.65 -5.93 7.12
C MET A 101 -8.77 -6.80 6.58
N VAL A 102 -9.68 -6.19 5.82
CA VAL A 102 -10.79 -6.86 5.15
C VAL A 102 -10.76 -6.52 3.66
N GLY A 103 -11.23 -7.46 2.84
CA GLY A 103 -11.26 -7.29 1.40
C GLY A 103 -11.62 -8.56 0.65
N ASP A 104 -11.83 -8.42 -0.66
CA ASP A 104 -12.12 -9.52 -1.57
C ASP A 104 -11.36 -9.32 -2.88
N VAL A 105 -10.40 -10.20 -3.17
CA VAL A 105 -9.58 -10.13 -4.39
C VAL A 105 -10.45 -10.14 -5.66
N LYS A 106 -11.62 -10.79 -5.64
CA LYS A 106 -12.53 -10.84 -6.80
C LYS A 106 -13.15 -9.49 -7.11
N GLN A 107 -13.13 -8.55 -6.15
CA GLN A 107 -13.65 -7.20 -6.28
C GLN A 107 -12.55 -6.17 -6.57
N SER A 108 -11.29 -6.59 -6.70
CA SER A 108 -10.23 -5.66 -7.09
C SER A 108 -10.42 -5.21 -8.54
N ILE A 109 -10.74 -3.93 -8.70
CA ILE A 109 -11.01 -3.30 -10.00
C ILE A 109 -10.15 -2.05 -10.24
N TYR A 110 -9.30 -1.67 -9.28
CA TYR A 110 -8.47 -0.45 -9.36
C TYR A 110 -7.04 -0.68 -9.89
N GLY A 111 -6.81 -1.72 -10.69
CA GLY A 111 -5.48 -2.00 -11.28
C GLY A 111 -4.90 -0.83 -12.10
N PHE A 112 -5.75 0.00 -12.71
CA PHE A 112 -5.32 1.22 -13.43
C PHE A 112 -4.72 2.31 -12.52
N ARG A 113 -4.93 2.21 -11.20
CA ARG A 113 -4.33 3.09 -10.17
C ARG A 113 -3.09 2.46 -9.52
N LEU A 114 -2.55 1.38 -10.09
CA LEU A 114 -1.45 0.60 -9.53
C LEU A 114 -1.80 -0.06 -8.18
N ALA A 115 -3.09 -0.34 -7.95
CA ALA A 115 -3.47 -1.27 -6.89
C ALA A 115 -2.81 -2.63 -7.15
N GLU A 116 -2.33 -3.27 -6.08
CA GLU A 116 -1.53 -4.50 -6.18
C GLU A 116 -2.21 -5.65 -5.44
N PRO A 117 -3.15 -6.38 -6.09
CA PRO A 117 -3.92 -7.44 -5.44
C PRO A 117 -3.04 -8.61 -5.00
N SER A 118 -1.83 -8.70 -5.56
CA SER A 118 -0.84 -9.69 -5.13
C SER A 118 -0.41 -9.50 -3.68
N LEU A 119 -0.46 -8.27 -3.12
CA LEU A 119 -0.23 -8.03 -1.69
C LEU A 119 -1.25 -8.78 -0.83
N PHE A 120 -2.54 -8.66 -1.18
CA PHE A 120 -3.61 -9.39 -0.51
C PHE A 120 -3.39 -10.90 -0.63
N LEU A 121 -3.15 -11.41 -1.85
CA LEU A 121 -2.98 -12.84 -2.09
C LEU A 121 -1.77 -13.43 -1.34
N GLN A 122 -0.66 -12.70 -1.28
CA GLN A 122 0.53 -13.13 -0.55
C GLN A 122 0.23 -13.28 0.95
N LYS A 123 -0.45 -12.30 1.57
CA LYS A 123 -0.87 -12.39 2.97
C LYS A 123 -1.90 -13.50 3.18
N TYR A 124 -2.90 -13.61 2.30
CA TYR A 124 -3.93 -14.64 2.35
C TYR A 124 -3.36 -16.08 2.30
N ASN A 125 -2.30 -16.29 1.52
CA ASN A 125 -1.61 -17.58 1.41
C ASN A 125 -0.64 -17.85 2.56
N ARG A 126 -0.06 -16.81 3.15
CA ARG A 126 0.85 -16.92 4.30
C ARG A 126 0.10 -17.11 5.62
N PHE A 127 -1.07 -16.51 5.76
CA PHE A 127 -1.87 -16.53 6.99
C PHE A 127 -2.67 -17.82 7.12
N THR A 128 -2.81 -18.28 8.37
CA THR A 128 -3.44 -19.55 8.69
C THR A 128 -4.73 -19.33 9.48
N LYS A 129 -5.60 -20.35 9.54
CA LYS A 129 -6.84 -20.29 10.33
C LYS A 129 -6.60 -20.41 11.83
N ASP A 130 -5.44 -20.93 12.22
CA ASP A 130 -5.06 -21.16 13.61
C ASP A 130 -4.23 -19.98 14.17
N GLY A 131 -3.78 -19.05 13.31
CA GLY A 131 -3.08 -17.82 13.72
C GLY A 131 -1.59 -17.99 13.99
N ASP A 132 -0.93 -19.01 13.43
CA ASP A 132 0.54 -19.07 13.44
C ASP A 132 1.10 -18.07 12.42
N GLY A 133 1.59 -16.93 12.90
CA GLY A 133 1.76 -15.70 12.11
C GLY A 133 0.46 -14.91 12.08
N GLY A 134 -0.10 -14.66 10.90
CA GLY A 134 -1.38 -13.96 10.79
C GLY A 134 -2.60 -14.89 10.84
N LEU A 135 -3.70 -14.39 11.41
CA LEU A 135 -5.00 -15.06 11.42
C LEU A 135 -5.80 -14.73 10.15
N ARG A 136 -6.31 -15.77 9.47
CA ARG A 136 -7.19 -15.64 8.32
C ARG A 136 -8.62 -16.10 8.62
N ILE A 137 -9.60 -15.26 8.30
CA ILE A 137 -11.02 -15.54 8.51
C ILE A 137 -11.76 -15.46 7.17
N ASP A 138 -12.43 -16.54 6.77
CA ASP A 138 -13.20 -16.63 5.53
C ASP A 138 -14.70 -16.45 5.81
N LEU A 139 -15.33 -15.41 5.25
CA LEU A 139 -16.77 -15.14 5.39
C LEU A 139 -17.56 -15.63 4.17
N ALA A 140 -18.06 -16.86 4.22
CA ALA A 140 -18.73 -17.48 3.07
C ALA A 140 -20.24 -17.13 2.91
N LYS A 141 -20.89 -16.61 3.96
CA LYS A 141 -22.33 -16.35 3.94
C LYS A 141 -22.62 -14.94 3.40
N ASN A 142 -23.50 -14.86 2.40
CA ASN A 142 -24.03 -13.59 1.91
C ASN A 142 -25.31 -13.23 2.69
N PHE A 143 -25.36 -12.01 3.23
CA PHE A 143 -26.52 -11.47 3.95
C PHE A 143 -27.20 -10.30 3.21
N ARG A 144 -26.71 -9.93 2.02
CA ARG A 144 -27.17 -8.75 1.27
C ARG A 144 -28.23 -9.11 0.24
N SER A 145 -28.07 -10.25 -0.42
CA SER A 145 -28.80 -10.60 -1.63
C SER A 145 -29.68 -11.84 -1.43
N ARG A 146 -30.77 -11.92 -2.20
CA ARG A 146 -31.59 -13.13 -2.28
C ARG A 146 -30.88 -14.20 -3.12
N LYS A 147 -31.30 -15.46 -2.98
CA LYS A 147 -30.68 -16.61 -3.67
C LYS A 147 -30.64 -16.43 -5.18
N GLU A 148 -31.66 -15.82 -5.78
CA GLU A 148 -31.76 -15.60 -7.22
C GLU A 148 -30.62 -14.74 -7.78
N ILE A 149 -30.06 -13.82 -6.98
CA ILE A 149 -28.91 -13.00 -7.37
C ILE A 149 -27.60 -13.76 -7.20
N LEU A 150 -27.54 -14.74 -6.29
CA LEU A 150 -26.34 -15.56 -6.05
C LEU A 150 -26.22 -16.70 -7.06
N ASP A 151 -27.37 -17.25 -7.48
CA ASP A 151 -27.48 -18.38 -8.42
C ASP A 151 -27.52 -17.90 -9.89
N GLY A 152 -27.66 -16.59 -10.12
CA GLY A 152 -27.65 -15.97 -11.44
C GLY A 152 -26.25 -16.03 -12.07
N THR A 153 -25.98 -17.12 -12.80
CA THR A 153 -24.87 -17.26 -13.75
C THR A 153 -25.07 -16.45 -15.01
#